data_AF-A0A1R0X0T0-F1
#
_entry.id   AF-A0A1R0X0T0-F1
#
_cell.length_a   1.000
_cell.length_b   1.000
_cell.length_c   1.000
_cell.angle_alpha   90.00
_cell.angle_beta   90.00
_cell.angle_gamma   90.00
#
_symmetry.space_group_name_H-M   'P 1'
#
loop_
_entity.id
_entity.type
_entity.pdbx_description
1 polymer ?
#
loop_
_entity_poly.entity_id
_entity_poly.type
_entity_poly.pdbx_seq_one_letter_code
_entity_poly.pdbx_strand_id
1 'polypeptide(L)' 'MQKATIQLETLSCPSCMQKIENAVKGINGVHQGSLKVLFNASKVKVDFDSDAVAINDIEKSIEDLGYPVVKSKVKPA' A
#
# COMPACT_ATOMS: atom_id res chain seq x y z
N MET A 1 -11.32 11.70 1.08
CA MET A 1 -9.96 11.12 0.91
C MET A 1 -9.36 10.75 2.25
N GLN A 2 -8.66 9.63 2.30
CA GLN A 2 -7.98 9.11 3.48
C GLN A 2 -6.53 8.77 3.14
N LYS A 3 -5.68 8.77 4.16
CA LYS A 3 -4.26 8.42 4.09
C LYS A 3 -4.01 7.13 4.85
N ALA A 4 -3.50 6.13 4.15
CA ALA A 4 -3.04 4.88 4.71
C ALA A 4 -1.51 4.88 4.92
N THR A 5 -1.08 4.29 6.03
CA THR A 5 0.28 3.80 6.22
C THR A 5 0.21 2.33 6.57
N ILE A 6 0.70 1.49 5.67
CA ILE A 6 0.67 0.04 5.76
C ILE A 6 2.08 -0.43 6.11
N GLN A 7 2.22 -1.20 7.17
CA GLN A 7 3.47 -1.88 7.55
C GLN A 7 3.43 -3.29 6.98
N LEU A 8 4.48 -3.63 6.24
CA LEU A 8 4.72 -4.97 5.72
C LEU A 8 5.76 -5.69 6.58
N GLU A 9 5.86 -6.99 6.38
CA GLU A 9 7.05 -7.73 6.78
C GLU A 9 8.31 -7.23 6.06
N THR A 10 9.48 -7.62 6.58
CA THR A 10 10.78 -7.17 6.09
C THR A 10 10.93 -7.43 4.60
N LEU A 11 10.98 -6.34 3.83
CA LEU A 11 11.28 -6.42 2.40
C LEU A 11 12.79 -6.66 2.21
N SER A 12 13.14 -7.76 1.54
CA SER A 12 14.52 -8.23 1.40
C SER A 12 15.10 -8.07 -0.01
N CYS A 13 14.29 -7.72 -1.01
CA CYS A 13 14.74 -7.62 -2.41
C CYS A 13 14.37 -6.26 -3.05
N PRO A 14 15.33 -5.53 -3.67
CA PRO A 14 15.07 -4.23 -4.30
C PRO A 14 13.95 -4.25 -5.34
N SER A 15 13.76 -5.38 -6.04
CA SER A 15 12.69 -5.53 -7.03
C SER A 15 11.27 -5.61 -6.43
N CYS A 16 11.15 -5.85 -5.12
CA CYS A 16 9.84 -5.89 -4.44
C CYS A 16 9.13 -4.55 -4.46
N MET A 17 9.88 -3.44 -4.41
CA MET A 17 9.30 -2.10 -4.38
C MET A 17 8.42 -1.84 -5.61
N GLN A 18 8.96 -2.10 -6.81
CA GLN A 18 8.26 -1.85 -8.07
C GLN A 18 7.02 -2.73 -8.22
N LYS A 19 7.07 -3.99 -7.75
CA LYS A 19 5.90 -4.89 -7.78
C LYS A 19 4.76 -4.36 -6.92
N ILE A 20 5.07 -3.96 -5.68
CA ILE A 20 4.10 -3.37 -4.75
C ILE A 20 3.53 -2.07 -5.34
N GLU A 21 4.39 -1.20 -5.88
CA GLU A 21 3.93 0.05 -6.49
C GLU A 21 2.96 -0.18 -7.64
N ASN A 22 3.27 -1.11 -8.54
CA ASN A 22 2.43 -1.40 -9.70
C ASN A 22 1.09 -2.01 -9.30
N ALA A 23 1.07 -2.93 -8.33
CA ALA A 23 -0.16 -3.52 -7.84
C ALA A 23 -1.07 -2.47 -7.19
N VAL A 24 -0.54 -1.62 -6.31
CA VAL A 24 -1.33 -0.60 -5.62
C VAL A 24 -1.77 0.52 -6.57
N LYS A 25 -0.96 0.90 -7.57
CA LYS A 25 -1.35 1.88 -8.61
C LYS A 25 -2.51 1.39 -9.48
N GLY A 26 -2.65 0.07 -9.67
CA GLY A 26 -3.73 -0.52 -10.47
C GLY A 26 -5.09 -0.50 -9.79
N ILE A 27 -5.15 -0.17 -8.50
CA ILE A 27 -6.39 -0.17 -7.71
C ILE A 27 -7.18 1.12 -7.98
N ASN A 28 -8.43 0.98 -8.40
CA ASN A 28 -9.33 2.13 -8.55
C ASN A 28 -9.61 2.76 -7.18
N GLY A 29 -9.65 4.09 -7.11
CA GLY A 29 -9.77 4.84 -5.86
C GLY A 29 -8.43 5.16 -5.17
N VAL A 30 -7.31 4.58 -5.61
CA VAL A 30 -5.97 4.98 -5.12
C VAL A 30 -5.49 6.25 -5.83
N HIS A 31 -5.01 7.22 -5.06
CA HIS A 31 -4.34 8.39 -5.62
C HIS A 31 -2.87 8.07 -5.94
N GLN A 32 -2.60 7.71 -7.19
CA GLN A 32 -1.28 7.23 -7.64
C GLN A 32 -0.11 8.17 -7.30
N GLY A 33 -0.33 9.49 -7.32
CA GLY A 33 0.70 10.49 -7.01
C GLY A 33 1.13 10.53 -5.53
N SER A 34 0.33 9.96 -4.64
CA SER A 34 0.63 9.87 -3.20
C SER A 34 1.38 8.59 -2.81
N LEU A 35 1.42 7.59 -3.71
CA LEU A 35 1.97 6.28 -3.40
C LEU A 35 3.48 6.36 -3.15
N LYS A 36 3.92 5.87 -1.99
CA LYS A 36 5.33 5.76 -1.62
C LYS A 36 5.60 4.43 -0.93
N VAL A 37 6.48 3.62 -1.53
CA VAL A 37 6.98 2.39 -0.92
C VAL A 37 8.34 2.64 -0.27
N LEU A 38 8.35 2.67 1.05
CA LEU A 38 9.54 2.86 1.89
C LEU A 38 10.20 1.52 2.15
N PHE A 39 11.02 1.03 1.20
CA PHE A 39 11.66 -0.30 1.26
C PHE A 39 12.43 -0.54 2.57
N ASN A 40 13.31 0.39 2.95
CA ASN A 40 14.10 0.27 4.20
C ASN A 40 13.26 0.23 5.48
N ALA A 41 12.03 0.77 5.44
CA ALA A 41 11.11 0.77 6.57
C ALA A 41 10.03 -0.31 6.45
N SER A 42 10.01 -1.07 5.34
CA SER A 42 8.95 -2.01 4.97
C SER A 42 7.56 -1.40 5.12
N LYS A 43 7.37 -0.18 4.58
CA LYS A 43 6.10 0.57 4.68
C LYS A 43 5.60 1.01 3.32
N VAL A 44 4.28 1.03 3.15
CA VAL A 44 3.59 1.67 2.03
C VAL A 44 2.78 2.83 2.56
N LYS A 45 2.86 3.98 1.89
CA LYS A 45 2.00 5.14 2.16
C LYS A 45 1.22 5.45 0.91
N VAL A 46 -0.08 5.65 1.05
CA VAL A 46 -0.97 5.92 -0.08
C VAL A 46 -2.19 6.67 0.42
N ASP A 47 -2.63 7.65 -0.36
CA ASP A 47 -3.91 8.31 -0.19
C ASP A 47 -4.93 7.61 -1.10
N PHE A 48 -6.12 7.36 -0.59
CA PHE A 48 -7.18 6.64 -1.29
C PHE A 48 -8.55 7.25 -0.99
N ASP A 49 -9.49 7.00 -1.89
CA ASP A 49 -10.89 7.34 -1.70
C ASP A 49 -11.61 6.18 -1.01
N SER A 50 -12.00 6.40 0.25
CA SER A 50 -12.69 5.40 1.08
C SER A 50 -14.10 5.07 0.59
N ASP A 51 -14.67 5.92 -0.26
CA ASP A 51 -15.97 5.64 -0.90
C ASP A 51 -15.82 4.74 -2.13
N ALA A 52 -14.62 4.66 -2.71
CA ALA A 52 -14.32 3.86 -3.90
C ALA A 52 -13.59 2.55 -3.59
N VAL A 53 -12.74 2.52 -2.55
CA VAL A 53 -11.95 1.35 -2.16
C VAL A 53 -11.74 1.26 -0.65
N ALA A 54 -11.83 0.05 -0.09
CA ALA A 54 -11.53 -0.19 1.31
C ALA A 54 -10.02 -0.42 1.51
N ILE A 55 -9.51 -0.07 2.70
CA ILE A 55 -8.11 -0.35 3.06
C ILE A 55 -7.76 -1.84 2.92
N ASN A 56 -8.71 -2.73 3.25
CA ASN A 56 -8.52 -4.18 3.17
C ASN A 56 -8.26 -4.66 1.72
N ASP A 57 -8.82 -4.00 0.71
CA ASP A 57 -8.58 -4.36 -0.69
C ASP A 57 -7.16 -3.99 -1.12
N ILE A 58 -6.66 -2.85 -0.62
CA ILE A 58 -5.27 -2.42 -0.82
C ILE A 58 -4.31 -3.37 -0.12
N GLU A 59 -4.60 -3.76 1.12
CA GLU A 59 -3.82 -4.74 1.87
C GLU A 59 -3.77 -6.08 1.13
N LYS A 60 -4.93 -6.61 0.74
CA LYS A 60 -5.03 -7.88 0.03
C LYS A 60 -4.23 -7.89 -1.27
N SER A 61 -4.28 -6.81 -2.05
CA SER A 61 -3.46 -6.68 -3.27
C SER A 61 -1.96 -6.78 -3.00
N ILE A 62 -1.50 -6.30 -1.84
CA ILE A 62 -0.09 -6.42 -1.42
C ILE A 62 0.21 -7.83 -0.91
N GLU A 63 -0.71 -8.43 -0.16
CA GLU A 63 -0.57 -9.80 0.36
C GLU A 63 -0.58 -10.87 -0.74
N ASP A 64 -1.41 -10.69 -1.78
CA ASP A 64 -1.50 -11.58 -2.94
C ASP A 64 -0.18 -11.64 -3.73
N LEU A 65 0.68 -10.62 -3.60
CA LEU A 65 2.04 -10.62 -4.14
C LEU A 65 3.07 -11.34 -3.26
N GLY A 66 2.65 -11.85 -2.09
CA GLY A 66 3.51 -12.49 -1.10
C GLY A 66 4.17 -11.51 -0.13
N TYR A 67 3.59 -10.33 0.09
CA TYR A 67 4.07 -9.36 1.08
C TYR A 67 3.07 -9.20 2.23
N PRO A 68 3.19 -9.98 3.32
CA PRO A 68 2.22 -9.96 4.40
C PRO A 68 2.12 -8.58 5.06
N VAL A 69 0.88 -8.16 5.36
CA VAL A 69 0.62 -6.91 6.07
C VAL A 69 0.65 -7.17 7.58
N VAL A 70 1.52 -6.44 8.28
CA VAL A 70 1.65 -6.55 9.75
C VAL A 70 0.64 -5.65 10.47
N LYS A 71 0.40 -4.45 9.91
CA LYS A 71 -0.60 -3.49 10.43
C LYS A 71 -0.82 -2.36 9.43
N SER A 72 -2.01 -1.79 9.43
CA SER A 72 -2.29 -0.52 8.78
C SER A 72 -2.76 0.54 9.75
N LYS A 73 -2.55 1.81 9.36
CA LYS A 73 -3.14 2.97 10.01
C LYS A 73 -3.77 3.85 8.95
N VAL A 74 -5.06 4.11 9.10
CA VAL A 74 -5.82 5.03 8.24
C VAL A 74 -6.08 6.31 9.02
N LYS A 75 -5.91 7.46 8.36
CA LYS A 75 -6.25 8.78 8.88
C LYS A 75 -6.99 9.59 7.82
N PRO A 76 -7.85 10.53 8.19
CA PRO A 76 -8.33 11.55 7.25
C PRO A 76 -7.13 12.27 6.61
N ALA A 77 -7.18 12.46 5.29
CA ALA A 77 -6.14 13.16 4.52
C ALA A 77 -6.39 14.67 4.52
#